data_AF-A0A962IKL4-F1
#
_entry.id   AF-A0A962IKL4-F1
#
_cell.length_a   1.000
_cell.length_b   1.000
_cell.length_c   1.000
_cell.angle_alpha   90.00
_cell.angle_beta   90.00
_cell.angle_gamma   90.00
#
_symmetry.space_group_name_H-M   'P 1'
#
loop_
_entity.id
_entity.type
_entity.pdbx_description
1 polymer ?
#
loop_
_entity_poly.entity_id
_entity_poly.type
_entity_poly.pdbx_seq_one_letter_code
_entity_poly.pdbx_strand_id
1 'polypeptide(L)'
;GNRTLTISYRTLQGAFGSASGQDVVITEPHVVTEPGPEQIGFARCRQNVVEGETAVIRVERPSGGVASVTVDFSHATGSATPGDDYTVPSNQVLQWTPGDIAAKLIEVPIAADGVPEPVERFRVNLSNAMGASILPFAQLDMEILDGQSDQRFANGFEGPACLP
;
A
#
# COMPACT_ATOMS: atom_id res chain seq x y z
N GLY A 1 -19.18 -9.59 -25.03
CA GLY A 1 -19.61 -10.66 -25.95
C GLY A 1 -19.05 -11.98 -25.44
N ASN A 2 -19.86 -13.03 -25.37
CA ASN A 2 -19.41 -14.35 -24.91
C ASN A 2 -18.32 -14.90 -25.83
N ARG A 3 -17.23 -15.39 -25.26
CA ARG A 3 -16.19 -16.13 -25.99
C ARG A 3 -16.34 -17.60 -25.65
N THR A 4 -16.60 -18.41 -26.67
CA THR A 4 -16.64 -19.87 -26.54
C THR A 4 -15.21 -20.42 -26.53
N LEU A 5 -14.82 -21.11 -25.46
CA LEU A 5 -13.59 -21.88 -25.42
C LEU A 5 -13.88 -23.28 -25.97
N THR A 6 -13.36 -23.61 -27.14
CA THR A 6 -13.41 -24.97 -27.68
C THR A 6 -12.19 -25.74 -27.22
N ILE A 7 -12.36 -26.71 -26.33
CA ILE A 7 -11.30 -27.63 -25.92
C ILE A 7 -11.47 -28.93 -26.70
N SER A 8 -10.55 -29.23 -27.62
CA SER A 8 -10.55 -30.48 -28.38
C SER A 8 -9.74 -31.56 -27.65
N TYR A 9 -10.40 -32.56 -27.08
CA TYR A 9 -9.71 -33.74 -26.53
C TYR A 9 -9.55 -34.80 -27.63
N ARG A 10 -8.37 -35.41 -27.74
CA ARG A 10 -8.21 -36.65 -28.53
C ARG A 10 -8.71 -37.82 -27.68
N THR A 11 -9.58 -38.65 -28.26
CA THR A 11 -10.03 -39.90 -27.65
C THR A 11 -8.84 -40.82 -27.33
N LEU A 12 -8.72 -41.23 -26.07
CA LEU A 12 -7.91 -42.40 -25.70
C LEU A 12 -8.81 -43.64 -25.79
N GLN A 13 -8.45 -44.58 -26.67
CA GLN A 13 -9.20 -45.82 -26.91
C GLN A 13 -8.79 -46.86 -25.86
N GLY A 14 -9.64 -47.09 -24.86
CA GLY A 14 -9.47 -48.11 -23.83
C GLY A 14 -10.64 -49.11 -23.80
N ALA A 15 -10.43 -50.27 -23.20
CA ALA A 15 -11.23 -51.50 -23.32
C ALA A 15 -12.67 -51.49 -22.71
N PHE A 16 -13.28 -50.33 -22.49
CA PHE A 16 -14.61 -50.20 -21.89
C PHE A 16 -15.53 -49.28 -22.72
N GLY A 17 -15.67 -49.56 -24.02
CA GLY A 17 -16.72 -48.97 -24.86
C GLY A 17 -16.53 -47.51 -25.25
N SER A 18 -17.23 -47.11 -26.32
CA SER A 18 -17.23 -45.76 -26.86
C SER A 18 -18.16 -44.85 -26.06
N ALA A 19 -17.63 -43.84 -25.39
CA ALA A 19 -18.45 -42.74 -24.89
C ALA A 19 -18.61 -41.70 -26.02
N SER A 20 -19.82 -41.57 -26.57
CA SER A 20 -20.18 -40.43 -27.42
C SER A 20 -20.25 -39.20 -26.54
N GLY A 21 -19.30 -38.27 -26.71
CA GLY A 21 -19.28 -37.01 -25.98
C GLY A 21 -20.54 -36.20 -26.26
N GLN A 22 -21.36 -35.97 -25.23
CA GLN A 22 -22.31 -34.88 -25.21
C GLN A 22 -21.51 -33.60 -24.93
N ASP A 23 -21.81 -32.51 -25.65
CA ASP A 23 -21.25 -31.21 -25.35
C ASP A 23 -21.69 -30.79 -23.93
N VAL A 24 -20.80 -30.92 -22.95
CA VAL A 24 -21.05 -30.40 -21.60
C VAL A 24 -20.75 -28.92 -21.63
N VAL A 25 -21.80 -28.12 -21.80
CA VAL A 25 -21.72 -26.66 -21.64
C VAL A 25 -21.64 -26.37 -20.14
N ILE A 26 -20.42 -26.26 -19.62
CA ILE A 26 -20.21 -25.69 -18.28
C ILE A 26 -20.30 -24.18 -18.42
N THR A 27 -21.49 -23.63 -18.23
CA THR A 27 -21.66 -22.21 -17.91
C THR A 27 -21.34 -22.04 -16.44
N GLU A 28 -20.06 -21.86 -16.11
CA GLU A 28 -19.73 -21.21 -14.84
C GLU A 28 -20.22 -19.77 -14.97
N PRO A 29 -21.14 -19.28 -14.12
CA PRO A 29 -21.34 -17.85 -14.03
C PRO A 29 -20.02 -17.26 -13.52
N HIS A 30 -19.19 -16.77 -14.43
CA HIS A 30 -18.13 -15.87 -14.07
C HIS A 30 -18.83 -14.60 -13.57
N VAL A 31 -19.06 -14.55 -12.27
CA VAL A 31 -19.43 -13.31 -11.61
C VAL A 31 -18.22 -12.42 -11.77
N VAL A 32 -18.23 -11.59 -12.81
CA VAL A 32 -17.33 -10.43 -12.86
C VAL A 32 -17.85 -9.54 -11.75
N THR A 33 -17.33 -9.71 -10.54
CA THR A 33 -17.48 -8.69 -9.52
C THR A 33 -16.86 -7.45 -10.13
N GLU A 34 -17.67 -6.42 -10.38
CA GLU A 34 -17.15 -5.08 -10.65
C GLU A 34 -16.04 -4.83 -9.62
N PRO A 35 -14.81 -4.47 -10.05
CA PRO A 35 -13.79 -4.13 -9.07
C PRO A 35 -14.41 -3.07 -8.16
N GLY A 36 -14.33 -3.29 -6.84
CA GLY A 36 -14.74 -2.28 -5.87
C GLY A 36 -14.04 -0.95 -6.18
N PRO A 37 -14.52 0.18 -5.63
CA PRO A 37 -13.89 1.48 -5.89
C PRO A 37 -12.37 1.38 -5.71
N GLU A 38 -11.58 1.98 -6.61
CA GLU A 38 -10.13 2.01 -6.48
C GLU A 38 -9.76 2.60 -5.11
N GLN A 39 -8.78 2.03 -4.42
CA GLN A 39 -8.42 2.38 -3.05
C GLN A 39 -6.98 2.88 -2.98
N ILE A 40 -6.75 3.85 -2.10
CA ILE A 40 -5.42 4.38 -1.77
C ILE A 40 -5.26 4.51 -0.25
N GLY A 41 -4.07 4.25 0.28
CA GLY A 41 -3.81 4.39 1.72
C GLY A 41 -2.35 4.16 2.10
N PHE A 42 -2.00 4.43 3.35
CA PHE A 42 -0.70 4.01 3.88
C PHE A 42 -0.66 2.50 4.14
N ALA A 43 0.52 1.90 3.95
CA ALA A 43 0.77 0.49 4.30
C ALA A 43 0.56 0.20 5.80
N ARG A 44 0.76 1.22 6.64
CA ARG A 44 0.76 1.14 8.11
C ARG A 44 0.15 2.41 8.70
N CYS A 45 -0.35 2.32 9.94
CA CYS A 45 -0.88 3.46 10.70
C CYS A 45 0.12 3.96 11.73
N ARG A 46 1.17 3.18 12.00
CA ARG A 46 2.30 3.56 12.84
C ARG A 46 3.60 3.02 12.29
N GLN A 47 4.64 3.85 12.36
CA GLN A 47 6.01 3.49 12.03
C GLN A 47 6.96 4.18 13.01
N ASN A 48 7.99 3.47 13.42
CA ASN A 48 9.09 4.04 14.16
C ASN A 48 10.32 4.21 13.24
N VAL A 49 11.20 5.12 13.62
CA VAL A 49 12.47 5.38 12.95
C VAL A 49 13.45 5.91 13.98
N VAL A 50 14.72 5.52 13.86
CA VAL A 50 15.78 6.00 14.75
C VAL A 50 16.40 7.27 14.17
N GLU A 51 16.80 8.19 15.04
CA GLU A 51 17.60 9.36 14.66
C GLU A 51 18.82 8.99 13.83
N GLY A 52 19.05 9.75 12.76
CA GLY A 52 20.13 9.50 11.81
C GLY A 52 19.81 8.44 10.75
N GLU A 53 18.65 7.76 10.84
CA GLU A 53 18.11 6.93 9.77
C GLU A 53 17.21 7.73 8.81
N THR A 54 16.73 7.07 7.76
CA THR A 54 15.72 7.62 6.84
C THR A 54 14.45 6.79 6.95
N ALA A 55 13.35 7.42 7.35
CA ALA A 55 12.04 6.79 7.30
C ALA A 55 11.56 6.68 5.85
N VAL A 56 11.10 5.49 5.47
CA VAL A 56 10.48 5.26 4.17
C VAL A 56 8.98 5.07 4.36
N ILE A 57 8.20 6.07 3.95
CA ILE A 57 6.74 6.04 4.00
C ILE A 57 6.22 5.44 2.70
N ARG A 58 5.40 4.38 2.82
CA ARG A 58 4.82 3.66 1.67
C ARG A 58 3.35 3.98 1.51
N VAL A 59 2.98 4.53 0.35
CA VAL A 59 1.59 4.75 -0.06
C VAL A 59 1.19 3.70 -1.10
N GLU A 60 0.16 2.93 -0.78
CA GLU A 60 -0.29 1.75 -1.51
C GLU A 60 -1.56 2.01 -2.31
N ARG A 61 -1.66 1.31 -3.44
CA ARG A 61 -2.85 1.23 -4.31
C ARG A 61 -3.26 -0.25 -4.46
N PRO A 62 -3.87 -0.87 -3.44
CA PRO A 62 -3.97 -2.33 -3.33
C PRO A 62 -4.97 -2.97 -4.28
N SER A 63 -6.06 -2.28 -4.66
CA SER A 63 -7.13 -2.86 -5.49
C SER A 63 -6.81 -2.88 -7.00
N GLY A 64 -5.61 -2.42 -7.40
CA GLY A 64 -5.29 -2.20 -8.79
C GLY A 64 -6.20 -1.14 -9.43
N GLY A 65 -6.00 -0.86 -10.71
CA GLY A 65 -6.84 0.12 -11.39
C GLY A 65 -6.34 0.48 -12.78
N VAL A 66 -7.28 0.82 -13.65
CA VAL A 66 -6.98 1.31 -15.01
C VAL A 66 -7.15 2.82 -15.11
N ALA A 67 -7.68 3.49 -14.07
CA ALA A 67 -7.77 4.93 -14.04
C ALA A 67 -6.47 5.58 -13.57
N SER A 68 -6.32 6.88 -13.84
CA SER A 68 -5.32 7.71 -13.17
C SER A 68 -5.80 8.06 -11.76
N VAL A 69 -4.87 8.07 -10.80
CA VAL A 69 -5.14 8.44 -9.40
C VAL A 69 -4.23 9.60 -8.99
N THR A 70 -4.78 10.58 -8.28
CA THR A 70 -4.01 11.59 -7.57
C THR A 70 -4.42 11.64 -6.11
N VAL A 71 -3.48 11.91 -5.21
CA VAL A 71 -3.77 12.16 -3.79
C VAL A 71 -2.76 13.17 -3.24
N ASP A 72 -3.23 14.05 -2.37
CA ASP A 72 -2.37 15.02 -1.68
C ASP A 72 -1.72 14.35 -0.48
N PHE A 73 -0.44 14.61 -0.27
CA PHE A 73 0.35 14.20 0.87
C PHE A 73 0.78 15.43 1.67
N SER A 74 0.51 15.39 2.97
CA SER A 74 0.86 16.45 3.92
C SER A 74 1.42 15.89 5.22
N HIS A 75 2.13 16.72 5.98
CA HIS A 75 2.56 16.37 7.33
C HIS A 75 1.97 17.36 8.34
N ALA A 76 1.78 16.89 9.57
CA ALA A 76 1.39 17.68 10.71
C ALA A 76 2.42 17.47 11.82
N THR A 77 2.85 18.56 12.43
CA THR A 77 3.81 18.52 13.53
C THR A 77 3.20 17.89 14.78
N GLY A 78 4.05 17.32 15.62
CA GLY A 78 3.71 16.80 16.94
C GLY A 78 4.69 17.34 17.96
N SER A 79 5.37 16.47 18.71
CA SER A 79 6.54 16.89 19.50
C SER A 79 7.77 17.10 18.62
N ALA A 80 7.88 16.36 17.51
CA ALA A 80 8.94 16.56 16.53
C ALA A 80 8.66 17.80 15.65
N THR A 81 9.71 18.58 15.44
CA THR A 81 9.80 19.85 14.74
C THR A 81 10.40 19.67 13.33
N PRO A 82 9.71 20.07 12.25
CA PRO A 82 10.27 20.02 10.91
C PRO A 82 11.50 20.92 10.76
N GLY A 83 12.53 20.40 10.11
CA GLY A 83 13.81 21.09 9.91
C GLY A 83 14.83 20.83 11.02
N ASP A 84 14.35 20.64 12.25
CA ASP A 84 15.19 20.27 13.39
C ASP A 84 15.28 18.74 13.51
N ASP A 85 14.13 18.05 13.60
CA ASP A 85 14.08 16.59 13.88
C ASP A 85 13.87 15.75 12.59
N TYR A 86 13.18 16.31 11.60
CA TYR A 86 12.92 15.63 10.32
C TYR A 86 12.76 16.58 9.15
N THR A 87 13.08 16.09 7.94
CA THR A 87 12.84 16.80 6.69
C THR A 87 11.84 16.04 5.83
N VAL A 88 10.68 16.64 5.56
CA VAL A 88 9.63 16.04 4.71
C VAL A 88 9.14 17.07 3.69
N PRO A 89 8.84 16.65 2.44
CA PRO A 89 8.20 17.55 1.47
C PRO A 89 6.83 18.01 1.98
N SER A 90 6.60 19.32 1.99
CA SER A 90 5.27 19.87 2.27
C SER A 90 4.39 19.83 1.02
N ASN A 91 3.12 19.45 1.19
CA ASN A 91 2.05 19.55 0.18
C ASN A 91 2.41 18.93 -1.19
N GLN A 92 2.86 17.68 -1.16
CA GLN A 92 3.20 16.92 -2.37
C GLN A 92 1.94 16.28 -2.97
N VAL A 93 1.80 16.29 -4.30
CA VAL A 93 0.78 15.50 -5.00
C VAL A 93 1.40 14.19 -5.48
N LEU A 94 0.86 13.06 -5.06
CA LEU A 94 1.25 11.74 -5.56
C LEU A 94 0.33 11.36 -6.73
N GLN A 95 0.91 10.83 -7.81
CA GLN A 95 0.18 10.51 -9.03
C GLN A 95 0.52 9.11 -9.54
N TRP A 96 -0.53 8.37 -9.92
CA TRP A 96 -0.45 7.14 -10.68
C TRP A 96 -1.07 7.35 -12.06
N THR A 97 -0.35 6.93 -13.10
CA THR A 97 -0.89 6.88 -14.46
C THR A 97 -1.85 5.69 -14.60
N PRO A 98 -2.70 5.68 -15.64
CA PRO A 98 -3.54 4.52 -15.95
C PRO A 98 -2.74 3.21 -15.96
N GLY A 99 -3.14 2.24 -15.13
CA GLY A 99 -2.47 0.93 -15.01
C GLY A 99 -1.23 0.89 -14.11
N ASP A 100 -0.75 2.03 -13.59
CA ASP A 100 0.33 2.05 -12.60
C ASP A 100 -0.20 1.65 -11.22
N ILE A 101 0.21 0.48 -10.74
CA ILE A 101 -0.17 -0.06 -9.43
C ILE A 101 0.99 -0.07 -8.44
N ALA A 102 2.16 0.47 -8.81
CA ALA A 102 3.33 0.48 -7.94
C ALA A 102 3.12 1.42 -6.76
N ALA A 103 3.57 1.03 -5.57
CA ALA A 103 3.55 1.93 -4.42
C ALA A 103 4.43 3.17 -4.66
N LYS A 104 4.02 4.31 -4.08
CA LYS A 104 4.89 5.50 -4.02
C LYS A 104 5.61 5.50 -2.69
N LEU A 105 6.91 5.83 -2.74
CA LEU A 105 7.79 5.90 -1.58
C LEU A 105 8.14 7.36 -1.32
N ILE A 106 8.06 7.77 -0.07
CA ILE A 106 8.47 9.09 0.40
C ILE A 106 9.57 8.87 1.43
N GLU A 107 10.75 9.38 1.14
CA GLU A 107 11.90 9.33 2.03
C GLU A 107 11.90 10.55 2.94
N VAL A 108 12.01 10.32 4.24
CA VAL A 108 12.02 11.34 5.28
C VAL A 108 13.30 11.17 6.10
N PRO A 109 14.34 11.96 5.83
CA PRO A 109 15.55 11.99 6.66
C PRO A 109 15.20 12.44 8.09
N ILE A 110 15.74 11.73 9.07
CA ILE A 110 15.61 12.03 10.50
C ILE A 110 16.95 12.54 11.01
N ALA A 111 16.95 13.70 11.67
CA ALA A 111 18.15 14.30 12.20
C ALA A 111 18.71 13.48 13.37
N ALA A 112 20.00 13.63 13.64
CA ALA A 112 20.66 13.11 14.83
C ALA A 112 21.62 14.16 15.34
N ASP A 113 21.59 14.45 16.64
CA ASP A 113 22.45 15.46 17.26
C ASP A 113 23.39 14.87 18.35
N GLY A 114 23.15 13.62 18.76
CA GLY A 114 23.96 12.92 19.76
C GLY A 114 23.56 13.20 21.21
N VAL A 115 22.43 13.87 21.44
CA VAL A 115 21.86 14.11 22.77
C VAL A 115 20.76 13.08 23.02
N PRO A 116 20.68 12.47 24.23
CA PRO A 116 19.55 11.61 24.56
C PRO A 116 18.25 12.41 24.70
N GLU A 117 17.25 12.05 23.90
CA GLU A 117 15.95 12.73 23.85
C GLU A 117 14.78 11.77 24.18
N PRO A 118 13.63 12.28 24.66
CA PRO A 118 12.42 11.48 24.75
C PRO A 118 11.89 11.13 23.36
N VAL A 119 11.09 10.06 23.25
CA VAL A 119 10.43 9.70 21.99
C VAL A 119 9.59 10.85 21.45
N GLU A 120 9.85 11.23 20.21
CA GLU A 120 9.14 12.29 19.53
C GLU A 120 8.19 11.77 18.46
N ARG A 121 7.25 12.62 18.02
CA ARG A 121 6.22 12.22 17.06
C ARG A 121 5.88 13.31 16.06
N PHE A 122 5.58 12.87 14.84
CA PHE A 122 4.87 13.66 13.84
C PHE A 122 3.85 12.77 13.10
N ARG A 123 3.01 13.38 12.27
CA ARG A 123 2.00 12.64 11.49
C ARG A 123 2.08 13.01 10.03
N VAL A 124 1.73 12.07 9.17
CA VAL A 124 1.50 12.32 7.75
C VAL A 124 0.09 11.92 7.36
N ASN A 125 -0.49 12.63 6.39
CA ASN A 125 -1.89 12.48 6.00
C ASN A 125 -2.04 12.46 4.48
N LEU A 126 -3.01 11.68 4.01
CA LEU A 126 -3.51 11.67 2.65
C LEU A 126 -4.84 12.41 2.57
N SER A 127 -5.02 13.25 1.57
CA SER A 127 -6.27 13.98 1.33
C SER A 127 -6.55 14.18 -0.16
N ASN A 128 -7.73 14.69 -0.48
CA ASN A 128 -8.12 15.10 -1.84
C ASN A 128 -7.88 14.04 -2.93
N ALA A 129 -8.12 12.77 -2.62
CA ALA A 129 -7.95 11.72 -3.62
C ALA A 129 -8.94 11.87 -4.79
N MET A 130 -8.43 11.75 -6.01
CA MET A 130 -9.22 11.69 -7.23
C MET A 130 -8.93 10.36 -7.93
N GLY A 131 -9.97 9.73 -8.48
CA GLY A 131 -9.85 8.41 -9.14
C GLY A 131 -9.82 7.23 -8.18
N ALA A 132 -9.67 7.46 -6.87
CA ALA A 132 -9.72 6.45 -5.81
C ALA A 132 -10.39 6.99 -4.54
N SER A 133 -10.86 6.09 -3.69
CA SER A 133 -11.28 6.39 -2.32
C SER A 133 -10.08 6.22 -1.38
N ILE A 134 -9.91 7.17 -0.46
CA ILE A 134 -8.93 6.99 0.62
C ILE A 134 -9.50 5.98 1.62
N LEU A 135 -8.70 4.97 1.96
CA LEU A 135 -9.01 4.03 3.03
C LEU A 135 -9.12 4.74 4.40
N PRO A 136 -9.69 4.11 5.44
CA PRO A 136 -9.67 4.64 6.81
C PRO A 136 -8.25 5.01 7.31
N PHE A 137 -7.22 4.46 6.67
CA PHE A 137 -5.80 4.65 6.98
C PHE A 137 -5.18 5.79 6.19
N ALA A 138 -5.86 6.93 6.22
CA ALA A 138 -5.40 8.18 5.62
C ALA A 138 -4.30 8.87 6.44
N GLN A 139 -3.99 8.37 7.64
CA GLN A 139 -3.00 8.93 8.56
C GLN A 139 -1.98 7.86 8.96
N LEU A 140 -0.71 8.24 9.03
CA LEU A 140 0.38 7.44 9.60
C LEU A 140 1.02 8.25 10.73
N ASP A 141 1.08 7.65 11.91
CA ASP A 141 1.79 8.16 13.09
C ASP A 141 3.26 7.74 13.03
N MET A 142 4.16 8.72 13.01
CA MET A 142 5.60 8.50 13.00
C MET A 142 6.15 8.72 14.41
N GLU A 143 6.95 7.78 14.91
CA GLU A 143 7.67 7.88 16.18
C GLU A 143 9.18 7.93 15.92
N ILE A 144 9.84 8.98 16.41
CA ILE A 144 11.29 9.15 16.34
C ILE A 144 11.89 8.63 17.65
N LEU A 145 12.83 7.71 17.51
CA LEU A 145 13.52 7.05 18.61
C LEU A 145 14.95 7.59 18.72
N ASP A 146 15.37 7.86 19.94
CA ASP A 146 16.73 8.27 20.26
C ASP A 146 17.77 7.26 19.72
N GLY A 147 18.77 7.79 19.00
CA GLY A 147 19.85 7.01 18.41
C GLY A 147 20.98 6.65 19.37
N GLN A 148 21.02 7.24 20.57
CA GLN A 148 22.11 7.06 21.55
C GLN A 148 21.83 5.96 22.58
N SER A 149 20.58 5.59 22.82
CA SER A 149 20.24 4.45 23.66
C SER A 149 20.37 3.12 22.89
N ASP A 150 20.82 2.04 23.55
CA ASP A 150 20.98 0.69 22.98
C ASP A 150 19.59 0.08 22.69
N GLN A 151 18.84 0.68 21.77
CA GLN A 151 17.50 0.33 21.33
C GLN A 151 17.55 -0.84 20.34
N ARG A 152 18.37 -1.87 20.64
CA ARG A 152 18.49 -3.11 19.82
C ARG A 152 17.17 -3.88 19.66
N PHE A 153 16.10 -3.42 20.30
CA PHE A 153 14.75 -3.96 20.19
C PHE A 153 13.73 -3.00 19.54
N ALA A 154 14.13 -1.79 19.14
CA ALA A 154 13.21 -0.81 18.57
C ALA A 154 13.22 -0.78 17.03
N ASN A 155 14.32 -1.22 16.41
CA ASN A 155 14.39 -1.48 14.97
C ASN A 155 13.59 -2.74 14.64
N GLY A 156 12.29 -2.58 14.38
CA GLY A 156 11.47 -3.67 13.86
C GLY A 156 10.07 -3.80 14.45
N PHE A 157 9.63 -2.92 15.37
CA PHE A 157 8.20 -2.83 15.67
C PHE A 157 7.51 -1.99 14.59
N GLU A 158 7.50 -2.53 13.37
CA GLU A 158 6.55 -2.07 12.38
C GLU A 158 5.17 -2.29 13.00
N GLY A 159 4.42 -1.21 13.22
CA GLY A 159 3.04 -1.31 13.70
C GLY A 159 2.26 -2.29 12.81
N PRO A 160 1.20 -2.95 13.36
CA PRO A 160 0.39 -3.85 12.57
C PRO A 160 -0.03 -3.15 11.28
N ALA A 161 -0.05 -3.91 10.17
CA ALA A 161 -0.67 -3.42 8.96
C ALA A 161 -2.06 -2.87 9.33
N CYS A 162 -2.40 -1.77 8.71
CA CYS A 162 -3.71 -1.19 8.81
C CYS A 162 -4.79 -2.21 8.38
N LEU A 163 -5.38 -2.93 9.34
CA LEU A 163 -6.43 -3.91 9.05
C LEU A 163 -7.75 -3.16 8.82
N PRO A 164 -8.35 -3.22 7.61
CA PRO A 164 -9.66 -2.62 7.34
C PRO A 164 -10.77 -3.16 8.24
#